data_AF-L0DGV4-F1
#
_entry.id   AF-L0DGV4-F1
#
_cell.length_a   1.000
_cell.length_b   1.000
_cell.length_c   1.000
_cell.angle_alpha   90.00
_cell.angle_beta   90.00
_cell.angle_gamma   90.00
#
_symmetry.space_group_name_H-M   'P 1'
#
loop_
_entity.id
_entity.type
_entity.pdbx_description
1 polymer ?
#
loop_
_entity_poly.entity_id
_entity_poly.type
_entity_poly.pdbx_seq_one_letter_code
_entity_poly.pdbx_strand_id
1 'polypeptide(L)'
;MKSLMFLFLATLGMIELGVMGSHNHCPAARPHATYGAVRHIALATPPEGLEREPAEGLPVPIYPGTRVDTAKIQPPQPPSIAHETSRLIARNPDQASPISMVENQVVTGRISATETRARDDARVQLQHQVAAWLAPDAPASWKPPAPAIDRLIVRTEIEPIDKDYGTLYKATLHVDSTPARRAEILAAYQHELVVRRMVLMGGGLAVILSCLAAVAGYIRADEATKGYYTNWLRAAAAAGVGASGVLVYQLLA
;
A
#
# COMPACT_ATOMS: atom_id res chain seq x y z
N MET A 1 22.96 12.47 -32.15
CA MET A 1 21.82 11.54 -32.01
C MET A 1 21.97 10.55 -30.84
N LYS A 2 23.13 9.90 -30.61
CA LYS A 2 23.32 8.94 -29.50
C LYS A 2 23.01 9.46 -28.09
N SER A 3 23.28 10.75 -27.83
CA SER A 3 22.99 11.36 -26.51
C SER A 3 21.50 11.55 -26.22
N LEU A 4 20.65 11.62 -27.27
CA LEU A 4 19.20 11.77 -27.10
C LEU A 4 18.56 10.42 -26.73
N MET A 5 19.12 9.32 -27.24
CA MET A 5 18.65 7.96 -26.96
C MET A 5 18.93 7.54 -25.51
N PHE A 6 20.05 7.99 -24.93
CA PHE A 6 20.39 7.74 -23.52
C PHE A 6 19.45 8.46 -22.55
N LEU A 7 19.03 9.68 -22.87
CA LEU A 7 18.08 10.44 -22.07
C LEU A 7 16.68 9.83 -22.11
N PHE A 8 16.28 9.27 -23.25
CA PHE A 8 15.00 8.59 -23.42
C PHE A 8 14.95 7.22 -22.71
N LEU A 9 16.06 6.48 -22.68
CA LEU A 9 16.17 5.22 -21.93
C LEU A 9 16.23 5.45 -20.41
N ALA A 10 16.86 6.54 -19.96
CA ALA A 10 16.92 6.89 -18.54
C ALA A 10 15.54 7.32 -17.99
N THR A 11 14.73 8.03 -18.78
CA THR A 11 13.37 8.40 -18.37
C THR A 11 12.41 7.21 -18.42
N LEU A 12 12.54 6.30 -19.39
CA LEU A 12 11.74 5.07 -19.41
C LEU A 12 12.06 4.14 -18.22
N GLY A 13 13.34 4.03 -17.83
CA GLY A 13 13.74 3.18 -16.70
C GLY A 13 13.22 3.65 -15.33
N MET A 14 13.02 4.97 -15.15
CA MET A 14 12.43 5.53 -13.93
C MET A 14 10.92 5.24 -13.79
N ILE A 15 10.21 5.08 -14.90
CA ILE A 15 8.76 4.81 -14.90
C ILE A 15 8.47 3.38 -14.45
N GLU A 16 9.32 2.40 -14.81
CA GLU A 16 9.13 1.00 -14.34
C GLU A 16 9.50 0.81 -12.86
N LEU A 17 10.45 1.58 -12.33
CA LEU A 17 10.83 1.48 -10.90
C LEU A 17 9.87 2.24 -9.97
N GLY A 18 9.11 3.23 -10.48
CA GLY A 18 8.17 4.02 -9.68
C GLY A 18 6.80 3.38 -9.41
N VAL A 19 6.45 2.30 -10.12
CA VAL A 19 5.13 1.63 -9.96
C VAL A 19 5.15 0.56 -8.86
N MET A 20 6.33 0.10 -8.42
CA MET A 20 6.48 -0.76 -7.25
C MET A 20 6.76 0.06 -6.00
N GLY A 21 5.71 0.43 -5.27
CA GLY A 21 5.85 0.91 -3.89
C GLY A 21 5.49 2.37 -3.68
N SER A 22 4.23 2.72 -3.94
CA SER A 22 3.59 3.81 -3.19
C SER A 22 3.47 3.33 -1.74
N HIS A 23 4.58 3.46 -0.99
CA HIS A 23 4.60 3.39 0.45
C HIS A 23 3.77 4.58 0.93
N ASN A 24 2.50 4.33 1.22
CA ASN A 24 1.68 5.21 2.04
C ASN A 24 2.52 5.58 3.26
N HIS A 25 3.09 6.79 3.25
CA HIS A 25 3.65 7.42 4.42
C HIS A 25 2.50 7.54 5.41
N CYS A 26 2.40 6.58 6.33
CA CYS A 26 1.68 6.79 7.56
C CYS A 26 2.38 7.97 8.23
N PRO A 27 1.72 9.14 8.40
CA PRO A 27 2.30 10.19 9.21
C PRO A 27 2.56 9.58 10.58
N ALA A 28 3.82 9.54 10.98
CA ALA A 28 4.23 9.01 12.27
C ALA A 28 3.41 9.72 13.34
N ALA A 29 2.46 8.99 13.92
CA ALA A 29 1.76 9.40 15.11
C ALA A 29 2.84 9.75 16.15
N ARG A 30 2.78 10.98 16.67
CA ARG A 30 3.71 11.48 17.69
C ARG A 30 3.86 10.42 18.79
N PRO A 31 5.08 10.01 19.16
CA PRO A 31 5.27 9.06 20.23
C PRO A 31 4.75 9.68 21.53
N HIS A 32 3.69 9.09 22.08
CA HIS A 32 3.37 9.28 23.48
C HIS A 32 4.56 8.81 24.30
N ALA A 33 5.13 9.73 25.08
CA ALA A 33 6.16 9.48 26.07
C ALA A 33 5.68 8.38 27.02
N THR A 34 6.09 7.15 26.74
CA THR A 34 6.01 6.03 27.67
C THR A 34 7.34 5.99 28.38
N TYR A 35 7.36 6.49 29.62
CA TYR A 35 8.42 6.19 30.58
C TYR A 35 8.33 4.69 30.92
N GLY A 36 8.91 3.86 30.06
CA GLY A 36 9.13 2.44 30.30
C GLY A 36 10.56 2.23 30.76
N ALA A 37 10.73 1.70 31.96
CA ALA A 37 12.02 1.31 32.51
C ALA A 37 12.80 0.45 31.51
N VAL A 38 13.99 0.91 31.13
CA VAL A 38 14.93 0.21 30.26
C VAL A 38 15.35 -1.08 30.99
N ARG A 39 14.70 -2.20 30.66
CA ARG A 39 15.26 -3.52 30.95
C ARG A 39 16.46 -3.70 30.04
N HIS A 40 17.65 -3.55 30.61
CA HIS A 40 18.90 -4.01 30.01
C HIS A 40 18.76 -5.52 29.75
N ILE A 41 18.45 -5.88 28.51
CA ILE A 41 18.63 -7.24 28.02
C ILE A 41 20.14 -7.40 27.87
N ALA A 42 20.77 -8.09 28.82
CA ALA A 42 22.13 -8.53 28.69
C ALA A 42 22.23 -9.40 27.43
N LEU A 43 22.87 -8.88 26.38
CA LEU A 43 23.28 -9.70 25.25
C LEU A 43 24.18 -10.79 25.80
N ALA A 44 23.72 -12.04 25.72
CA ALA A 44 24.54 -13.20 26.01
C ALA A 44 25.74 -13.18 25.05
N THR A 45 26.93 -13.04 25.62
CA THR A 45 28.20 -13.19 24.89
C THR A 45 28.20 -14.57 24.24
N PRO A 46 28.40 -14.67 22.91
CA PRO A 46 28.45 -15.97 22.25
C PRO A 46 29.63 -16.78 22.80
N PRO A 47 29.48 -18.10 23.01
CA PRO A 47 30.55 -18.94 23.52
C PRO A 47 31.75 -18.92 22.56
N GLU A 48 32.91 -18.52 23.08
CA GLU A 48 34.20 -18.62 22.39
C GLU A 48 34.54 -20.10 22.18
N GLY A 49 34.64 -20.56 20.93
CA GLY A 49 35.10 -21.93 20.64
C GLY A 49 34.70 -22.57 19.31
N LEU A 50 33.96 -21.89 18.42
CA LEU A 50 33.66 -22.47 17.10
C LEU A 50 34.80 -22.20 16.11
N GLU A 51 35.59 -23.24 15.86
CA GLU A 51 36.55 -23.34 14.75
C GLU A 51 35.88 -22.89 13.45
N ARG A 52 36.40 -21.83 12.85
CA ARG A 52 35.96 -21.33 11.55
C ARG A 52 36.83 -21.98 10.47
N GLU A 53 36.23 -22.86 9.67
CA GLU A 53 36.90 -23.45 8.51
C GLU A 53 37.02 -22.37 7.42
N PRO A 54 38.23 -22.08 6.88
CA PRO A 54 38.40 -21.07 5.85
C PRO A 54 37.84 -21.55 4.50
N ALA A 55 36.66 -21.06 4.13
CA ALA A 55 36.16 -21.15 2.75
C ALA A 55 36.63 -19.91 1.96
N GLU A 56 37.14 -20.12 0.75
CA GLU A 56 37.72 -19.08 -0.11
C GLU A 56 36.73 -17.92 -0.36
N GLY A 57 36.96 -16.78 0.33
CA GLY A 57 36.53 -15.47 -0.13
C GLY A 57 35.46 -14.72 0.68
N LEU A 58 34.65 -15.36 1.53
CA LEU A 58 33.72 -14.65 2.44
C LEU A 58 33.40 -15.49 3.69
N PRO A 59 33.59 -14.96 4.92
CA PRO A 59 33.29 -15.68 6.15
C PRO A 59 31.77 -15.74 6.39
N VAL A 60 31.14 -16.83 5.95
CA VAL A 60 29.74 -17.13 6.29
C VAL A 60 29.74 -18.19 7.41
N PRO A 61 29.06 -17.97 8.54
CA PRO A 61 28.97 -18.97 9.60
C PRO A 61 28.20 -20.21 9.10
N ILE A 62 28.90 -21.33 8.98
CA ILE A 62 28.31 -22.62 8.65
C ILE A 62 27.84 -23.27 9.95
N TYR A 63 26.52 -23.42 10.12
CA TYR A 63 25.96 -24.14 11.26
C TYR A 63 26.10 -25.66 11.04
N PRO A 64 26.57 -26.43 12.03
CA PRO A 64 26.62 -27.88 11.93
C PRO A 64 25.19 -28.44 11.73
N GLY A 65 24.99 -29.20 10.64
CA GLY A 65 23.69 -29.76 10.25
C GLY A 65 23.06 -29.17 8.99
N THR A 66 23.64 -28.12 8.38
CA THR A 66 23.15 -27.54 7.10
C THR A 66 23.94 -27.98 5.87
N ARG A 67 24.88 -28.93 6.00
CA ARG A 67 25.50 -29.55 4.82
C ARG A 67 24.48 -30.46 4.13
N VAL A 68 24.05 -30.06 2.94
CA VAL A 68 23.18 -30.86 2.06
C VAL A 68 24.08 -31.62 1.11
N ASP A 69 24.55 -32.79 1.54
CA ASP A 69 25.54 -33.60 0.81
C ASP A 69 24.96 -34.24 -0.45
N THR A 70 23.63 -34.28 -0.55
CA THR A 70 22.89 -34.93 -1.63
C THR A 70 21.69 -34.09 -2.05
N ALA A 71 21.94 -32.99 -2.76
CA ALA A 71 20.89 -32.33 -3.53
C ALA A 71 20.61 -33.20 -4.78
N LYS A 72 19.63 -34.09 -4.69
CA LYS A 72 19.18 -34.87 -5.85
C LYS A 72 18.45 -33.91 -6.79
N ILE A 73 19.08 -33.58 -7.92
CA ILE A 73 18.51 -32.71 -8.95
C ILE A 73 17.25 -33.40 -9.48
N GLN A 74 16.09 -32.94 -9.04
CA GLN A 74 14.82 -33.40 -9.58
C GLN A 74 14.50 -32.53 -10.80
N PRO A 75 14.48 -33.11 -12.02
CA PRO A 75 14.13 -32.35 -13.21
C PRO A 75 12.73 -31.74 -13.02
N PRO A 76 12.50 -30.51 -13.53
CA PRO A 76 11.22 -29.84 -13.39
C PRO A 76 10.12 -30.75 -13.91
N GLN A 77 9.20 -31.10 -13.02
CA GLN A 77 8.07 -31.94 -13.38
C GLN A 77 7.27 -31.20 -14.46
N PRO A 78 7.03 -31.81 -15.64
CA PRO A 78 6.23 -31.17 -16.67
C PRO A 78 4.86 -30.80 -16.07
N PRO A 79 4.28 -29.64 -16.42
CA PRO A 79 3.01 -29.20 -15.88
C PRO A 79 1.97 -30.31 -16.08
N SER A 80 1.49 -30.88 -14.97
CA SER A 80 0.43 -31.89 -15.01
C SER A 80 -0.87 -31.21 -15.41
N ILE A 81 -1.19 -31.25 -16.71
CA ILE A 81 -2.46 -30.75 -17.28
C ILE A 81 -3.65 -31.63 -16.83
N ALA A 82 -3.38 -32.80 -16.24
CA ALA A 82 -4.40 -33.65 -15.65
C ALA A 82 -4.53 -33.34 -14.15
N HIS A 83 -5.70 -32.80 -13.75
CA HIS A 83 -6.32 -32.75 -12.41
C HIS A 83 -6.91 -31.40 -11.96
N GLU A 84 -7.20 -30.48 -12.88
CA GLU A 84 -7.97 -29.27 -12.50
C GLU A 84 -9.49 -29.53 -12.34
N THR A 85 -10.00 -30.68 -12.79
CA THR A 85 -11.45 -30.98 -12.76
C THR A 85 -11.93 -31.74 -11.51
N SER A 86 -11.04 -32.20 -10.63
CA SER A 86 -11.45 -32.98 -9.43
C SER A 86 -10.93 -32.44 -8.10
N ARG A 87 -10.33 -31.24 -8.11
CA ARG A 87 -10.09 -30.45 -6.89
C ARG A 87 -11.21 -29.44 -6.59
N LEU A 88 -12.41 -29.69 -7.13
CA LEU A 88 -13.65 -29.50 -6.36
C LEU A 88 -13.67 -30.52 -5.21
N ILE A 89 -12.65 -30.44 -4.35
CA ILE A 89 -12.67 -31.00 -3.02
C ILE A 89 -13.90 -30.39 -2.40
N ALA A 90 -14.88 -31.27 -2.15
CA ALA A 90 -15.78 -31.27 -1.01
C ALA A 90 -15.35 -30.24 0.04
N ARG A 91 -15.72 -28.99 -0.21
CA ARG A 91 -15.66 -27.94 0.78
C ARG A 91 -16.71 -28.39 1.77
N ASN A 92 -16.24 -28.97 2.87
CA ASN A 92 -17.06 -29.51 3.94
C ASN A 92 -18.25 -28.55 4.18
N PRO A 93 -19.48 -28.90 3.73
CA PRO A 93 -20.61 -27.98 3.80
C PRO A 93 -20.96 -27.65 5.27
N ASP A 94 -20.46 -28.46 6.22
CA ASP A 94 -20.63 -28.27 7.65
C ASP A 94 -19.61 -27.32 8.30
N GLN A 95 -18.66 -26.78 7.51
CA GLN A 95 -17.72 -25.74 7.96
C GLN A 95 -17.89 -24.41 7.21
N ALA A 96 -18.99 -24.27 6.47
CA ALA A 96 -19.64 -22.97 6.42
C ALA A 96 -20.33 -22.81 7.77
N SER A 97 -19.61 -22.29 8.78
CA SER A 97 -20.33 -21.56 9.83
C SER A 97 -21.27 -20.64 9.06
N PRO A 98 -22.60 -20.79 9.17
CA PRO A 98 -23.48 -19.77 8.64
C PRO A 98 -22.96 -18.52 9.33
N ILE A 99 -22.36 -17.63 8.54
CA ILE A 99 -22.13 -16.27 8.97
C ILE A 99 -23.57 -15.81 9.06
N SER A 100 -24.20 -16.09 10.20
CA SER A 100 -25.46 -15.54 10.61
C SER A 100 -25.17 -14.07 10.57
N MET A 101 -25.49 -13.46 9.42
CA MET A 101 -25.43 -12.04 9.13
C MET A 101 -26.51 -11.39 9.98
N VAL A 102 -26.36 -11.52 11.29
CA VAL A 102 -27.24 -10.97 12.30
C VAL A 102 -26.64 -9.61 12.60
N GLU A 103 -27.13 -8.65 11.82
CA GLU A 103 -27.89 -7.55 12.38
C GLU A 103 -27.29 -6.99 13.68
N ASN A 104 -26.39 -6.00 13.52
CA ASN A 104 -25.76 -5.18 14.56
C ASN A 104 -24.47 -5.75 15.16
N GLN A 105 -23.38 -5.64 14.41
CA GLN A 105 -22.04 -5.79 14.98
C GLN A 105 -21.77 -4.62 15.93
N VAL A 106 -21.24 -4.93 17.12
CA VAL A 106 -20.91 -3.93 18.13
C VAL A 106 -19.39 -3.74 18.17
N VAL A 107 -18.95 -2.51 17.98
CA VAL A 107 -17.53 -2.13 18.00
C VAL A 107 -17.27 -1.22 19.20
N THR A 108 -16.38 -1.66 20.07
CA THR A 108 -16.10 -0.95 21.33
C THR A 108 -14.76 -0.21 21.25
N GLY A 109 -14.80 1.10 21.44
CA GLY A 109 -13.60 1.94 21.52
C GLY A 109 -12.76 1.71 22.77
N ARG A 110 -11.57 2.32 22.79
CA ARG A 110 -10.74 2.37 23.99
C ARG A 110 -11.36 3.35 24.99
N ILE A 111 -11.14 3.11 26.28
CA ILE A 111 -11.58 4.01 27.34
C ILE A 111 -10.71 5.29 27.28
N SER A 112 -11.34 6.46 27.27
CA SER A 112 -10.66 7.76 27.22
C SER A 112 -11.16 8.72 28.28
N ALA A 113 -10.35 9.73 28.61
CA ALA A 113 -10.71 10.78 29.56
C ALA A 113 -11.80 11.73 29.06
N THR A 114 -12.07 11.76 27.75
CA THR A 114 -13.10 12.63 27.14
C THR A 114 -13.98 11.84 26.18
N GLU A 115 -15.25 12.23 26.10
CA GLU A 115 -16.25 11.62 25.21
C GLU A 115 -15.84 11.65 23.75
N THR A 116 -15.35 12.81 23.28
CA THR A 116 -14.90 12.98 21.89
C THR A 116 -13.79 12.01 21.54
N ARG A 117 -12.79 11.87 22.43
CA ARG A 117 -11.66 10.96 22.19
C ARG A 117 -12.09 9.49 22.21
N ALA A 118 -13.01 9.12 23.12
CA ALA A 118 -13.57 7.76 23.14
C ALA A 118 -14.31 7.43 21.83
N ARG A 119 -15.07 8.40 21.28
CA ARG A 119 -15.78 8.26 20.00
C ARG A 119 -14.80 8.11 18.83
N ASP A 120 -13.77 8.96 18.78
CA ASP A 120 -12.74 8.90 17.73
C ASP A 120 -11.98 7.57 17.76
N ASP A 121 -11.61 7.10 18.95
CA ASP A 121 -10.93 5.80 19.12
C ASP A 121 -11.82 4.63 18.68
N ALA A 122 -13.13 4.67 18.98
CA ALA A 122 -14.09 3.68 18.50
C ALA A 122 -14.19 3.69 16.96
N ARG A 123 -14.16 4.89 16.35
CA ARG A 123 -14.21 5.05 14.89
C ARG A 123 -12.96 4.50 14.21
N VAL A 124 -11.77 4.70 14.78
CA VAL A 124 -10.52 4.11 14.27
C VAL A 124 -10.58 2.58 14.32
N GLN A 125 -11.09 2.01 15.42
CA GLN A 125 -11.27 0.56 15.51
C GLN A 125 -12.28 0.02 14.49
N LEU A 126 -13.38 0.75 14.29
CA LEU A 126 -14.36 0.42 13.24
C LEU A 126 -13.70 0.41 11.86
N GLN A 127 -12.87 1.41 11.54
CA GLN A 127 -12.17 1.46 10.27
C GLN A 127 -11.25 0.26 10.06
N HIS A 128 -10.54 -0.19 11.09
CA HIS A 128 -9.71 -1.41 11.03
C HIS A 128 -10.54 -2.67 10.82
N GLN A 129 -11.67 -2.82 11.52
CA GLN A 129 -12.56 -3.97 11.37
C GLN A 129 -13.20 -4.00 9.98
N VAL A 130 -13.64 -2.85 9.46
CA VAL A 130 -14.19 -2.74 8.11
C VAL A 130 -13.12 -3.07 7.07
N ALA A 131 -11.88 -2.60 7.22
CA ALA A 131 -10.79 -2.95 6.32
C ALA A 131 -10.52 -4.47 6.31
N ALA A 132 -10.55 -5.11 7.48
CA ALA A 132 -10.41 -6.56 7.58
C ALA A 132 -11.60 -7.32 6.97
N TRP A 133 -12.82 -6.80 7.14
CA TRP A 133 -14.04 -7.37 6.56
C TRP A 133 -14.05 -7.30 5.02
N LEU A 134 -13.42 -6.28 4.45
CA LEU A 134 -13.29 -6.10 2.99
C LEU A 134 -12.10 -6.84 2.37
N ALA A 135 -11.29 -7.56 3.16
CA ALA A 135 -10.01 -8.10 2.75
C ALA A 135 -9.97 -9.13 1.59
N PRO A 136 -11.06 -9.76 1.09
CA PRO A 136 -10.96 -10.49 -0.18
C PRO A 136 -11.08 -9.58 -1.42
N ASP A 137 -11.79 -8.45 -1.34
CA ASP A 137 -12.17 -7.65 -2.50
C ASP A 137 -11.44 -6.31 -2.60
N ALA A 138 -10.94 -5.79 -1.46
CA ALA A 138 -10.16 -4.57 -1.39
C ALA A 138 -8.82 -4.82 -0.67
N PRO A 139 -7.72 -4.21 -1.13
CA PRO A 139 -6.43 -4.36 -0.49
C PRO A 139 -6.44 -3.69 0.89
N ALA A 140 -5.76 -4.29 1.87
CA ALA A 140 -5.69 -3.77 3.24
C ALA A 140 -5.07 -2.35 3.35
N SER A 141 -4.35 -1.90 2.32
CA SER A 141 -3.81 -0.54 2.23
C SER A 141 -4.84 0.51 1.84
N TRP A 142 -5.98 0.11 1.26
CA TRP A 142 -7.04 1.03 0.89
C TRP A 142 -7.83 1.42 2.14
N LYS A 143 -8.02 2.73 2.32
CA LYS A 143 -8.75 3.29 3.46
C LYS A 143 -10.14 3.67 2.98
N PRO A 144 -11.21 3.08 3.54
CA PRO A 144 -12.57 3.47 3.18
C PRO A 144 -12.80 4.96 3.45
N PRO A 145 -13.54 5.67 2.60
CA PRO A 145 -13.83 7.08 2.82
C PRO A 145 -14.63 7.26 4.12
N ALA A 146 -14.23 8.25 4.92
CA ALA A 146 -14.88 8.65 6.17
C ALA A 146 -16.43 8.64 6.12
N PRO A 147 -17.09 9.28 5.15
CA PRO A 147 -18.56 9.29 5.09
C PRO A 147 -19.17 7.91 4.85
N ALA A 148 -18.46 6.98 4.20
CA ALA A 148 -18.96 5.62 4.02
C ALA A 148 -18.91 4.82 5.33
N ILE A 149 -17.86 5.01 6.14
CA ILE A 149 -17.79 4.44 7.49
C ILE A 149 -18.88 5.02 8.38
N ASP A 150 -19.11 6.33 8.33
CA ASP A 150 -20.10 6.99 9.19
C ASP A 150 -21.52 6.50 8.89
N ARG A 151 -21.84 6.18 7.62
CA ARG A 151 -23.12 5.56 7.23
C ARG A 151 -23.32 4.15 7.76
N LEU A 152 -22.25 3.44 8.12
CA LEU A 152 -22.37 2.13 8.77
C LEU A 152 -22.80 2.26 10.23
N ILE A 153 -22.58 3.42 10.87
CA ILE A 153 -22.89 3.64 12.28
C ILE A 153 -24.39 3.92 12.43
N VAL A 154 -25.12 2.93 12.93
CA VAL A 154 -26.56 3.06 13.23
C VAL A 154 -26.77 3.84 14.52
N ARG A 155 -25.96 3.52 15.54
CA ARG A 155 -26.08 4.11 16.88
C ARG A 155 -24.73 4.22 17.54
N THR A 156 -24.52 5.33 18.24
CA THR A 156 -23.36 5.53 19.12
C THR A 156 -23.85 5.62 20.55
N GLU A 157 -23.34 4.76 21.42
CA GLU A 157 -23.59 4.78 22.86
C GLU A 157 -22.30 5.16 23.58
N ILE A 158 -22.40 6.04 24.58
CA ILE A 158 -21.26 6.46 25.40
C ILE A 158 -21.59 6.10 26.85
N GLU A 159 -20.78 5.22 27.41
CA GLU A 159 -20.90 4.75 28.78
C GLU A 159 -19.87 5.51 29.65
N PRO A 160 -20.32 6.33 30.62
CA PRO A 160 -19.43 6.88 31.63
C PRO A 160 -19.07 5.80 32.64
N ILE A 161 -17.77 5.60 32.86
CA ILE A 161 -17.22 4.64 33.80
C ILE A 161 -16.55 5.43 34.91
N ASP A 162 -17.15 5.43 36.09
CA ASP A 162 -16.57 6.08 37.26
C ASP A 162 -15.41 5.23 37.82
N LYS A 163 -14.29 5.90 38.11
CA LYS A 163 -13.06 5.31 38.65
C LYS A 163 -12.55 6.22 39.77
N ASP A 164 -11.75 5.67 40.67
CA ASP A 164 -11.19 6.38 41.83
C ASP A 164 -10.41 7.67 41.47
N TYR A 165 -9.99 7.81 40.21
CA TYR A 165 -9.21 8.94 39.68
C TYR A 165 -10.00 9.82 38.69
N GLY A 166 -11.31 9.62 38.54
CA GLY A 166 -12.20 10.42 37.71
C GLY A 166 -13.06 9.62 36.75
N THR A 167 -14.04 10.30 36.13
CA THR A 167 -14.94 9.70 35.16
C THR A 167 -14.23 9.50 33.82
N LEU A 168 -14.22 8.27 33.34
CA LEU A 168 -13.75 7.91 32.01
C LEU A 168 -14.93 7.60 31.09
N TYR A 169 -14.71 7.65 29.79
CA TYR A 169 -15.75 7.42 28.79
C TYR A 169 -15.36 6.26 27.88
N LYS A 170 -16.33 5.39 27.60
CA LYS A 170 -16.21 4.27 26.67
C LYS A 170 -17.28 4.40 25.60
N ALA A 171 -16.88 4.51 24.34
CA ALA A 171 -17.82 4.59 23.22
C ALA A 171 -18.04 3.21 22.60
N THR A 172 -19.29 2.88 22.33
CA THR A 172 -19.74 1.65 21.69
C THR A 172 -20.52 2.04 20.43
N LEU A 173 -20.11 1.52 19.28
CA LEU A 173 -20.73 1.77 17.98
C LEU A 173 -21.51 0.54 17.54
N HIS A 174 -22.79 0.72 17.23
CA HIS A 174 -23.62 -0.29 16.58
C HIS A 174 -23.53 -0.11 15.08
N VAL A 175 -23.12 -1.16 14.38
CA VAL A 175 -22.72 -1.10 12.98
C VAL A 175 -23.64 -1.98 12.13
N ASP A 176 -24.21 -1.39 11.08
CA ASP A 176 -24.92 -2.09 10.03
C ASP A 176 -23.91 -2.75 9.08
N SER A 177 -23.73 -4.07 9.25
CA SER A 177 -22.84 -4.89 8.42
C SER A 177 -23.59 -5.67 7.34
N THR A 178 -24.73 -5.14 6.87
CA THR A 178 -25.51 -5.77 5.81
C THR A 178 -24.70 -5.91 4.50
N PRO A 179 -24.97 -6.95 3.69
CA PRO A 179 -24.31 -7.12 2.40
C PRO A 179 -24.58 -5.95 1.44
N ALA A 180 -25.71 -5.25 1.59
CA ALA A 180 -26.02 -4.04 0.82
C ALA A 180 -25.02 -2.91 1.11
N ARG A 181 -24.70 -2.67 2.40
CA ARG A 181 -23.68 -1.69 2.79
C ARG A 181 -22.28 -2.07 2.32
N ARG A 182 -21.95 -3.36 2.37
CA ARG A 182 -20.69 -3.86 1.80
C ARG A 182 -20.57 -3.51 0.32
N ALA A 183 -21.63 -3.77 -0.45
CA ALA A 183 -21.66 -3.50 -1.88
C ALA A 183 -21.53 -2.00 -2.18
N GLU A 184 -22.14 -1.12 -1.38
CA GLU A 184 -21.99 0.34 -1.49
C GLU A 184 -20.52 0.76 -1.32
N ILE A 185 -19.83 0.23 -0.31
CA ILE A 185 -18.41 0.54 -0.06
C ILE A 185 -17.52 0.00 -1.17
N LEU A 186 -17.79 -1.22 -1.65
CA LEU A 186 -17.05 -1.81 -2.76
C LEU A 186 -17.28 -1.06 -4.08
N ALA A 187 -18.48 -0.55 -4.32
CA ALA A 187 -18.75 0.29 -5.48
C ALA A 187 -17.95 1.60 -5.45
N ALA A 188 -17.81 2.21 -4.26
CA ALA A 188 -16.94 3.38 -4.09
C ALA A 188 -15.46 3.05 -4.39
N TYR A 189 -14.96 1.91 -3.90
CA TYR A 189 -13.60 1.44 -4.20
C TYR A 189 -13.39 1.22 -5.71
N GLN A 190 -14.31 0.52 -6.37
CA GLN A 190 -14.23 0.27 -7.81
C GLN A 190 -14.25 1.57 -8.61
N HIS A 191 -15.06 2.55 -8.20
CA HIS A 191 -15.10 3.86 -8.82
C HIS A 191 -13.73 4.56 -8.71
N GLU A 192 -13.10 4.57 -7.53
CA GLU A 192 -11.76 5.14 -7.34
C GLU A 192 -10.70 4.47 -8.22
N LEU A 193 -10.75 3.15 -8.37
CA LEU A 193 -9.84 2.42 -9.27
C LEU A 193 -10.00 2.84 -10.72
N VAL A 194 -11.23 3.01 -11.19
CA VAL A 194 -11.51 3.46 -12.56
C VAL A 194 -11.00 4.87 -12.78
N VAL A 195 -11.30 5.79 -11.86
CA VAL A 195 -10.81 7.17 -11.92
C VAL A 195 -9.28 7.21 -11.92
N ARG A 196 -8.62 6.45 -11.04
CA ARG A 196 -7.16 6.40 -10.97
C ARG A 196 -6.53 5.87 -12.27
N ARG A 197 -7.10 4.81 -12.85
CA ARG A 197 -6.63 4.27 -14.14
C ARG A 197 -6.84 5.26 -15.28
N MET A 198 -7.99 5.93 -15.32
CA MET A 198 -8.30 6.94 -16.33
C MET A 198 -7.35 8.14 -16.23
N VAL A 199 -7.06 8.61 -15.02
CA VAL A 199 -6.09 9.68 -14.77
C VAL A 199 -4.68 9.25 -15.20
N LEU A 200 -4.26 8.03 -14.89
CA LEU A 200 -2.94 7.53 -15.27
C LEU A 200 -2.78 7.41 -16.79
N MET A 201 -3.77 6.82 -17.48
CA MET A 201 -3.77 6.72 -18.94
C MET A 201 -3.86 8.10 -19.61
N GLY A 202 -4.74 8.97 -19.12
CA GLY A 202 -4.90 10.33 -19.63
C GLY A 202 -3.65 11.19 -19.41
N GLY A 203 -3.04 11.09 -18.23
CA GLY A 203 -1.78 11.77 -17.90
C GLY A 203 -0.63 11.30 -18.79
N GLY A 204 -0.49 9.98 -19.00
CA GLY A 204 0.53 9.43 -19.90
C GLY A 204 0.37 9.92 -21.34
N LEU A 205 -0.86 9.92 -21.86
CA LEU A 205 -1.16 10.44 -23.20
C LEU A 205 -0.85 11.93 -23.32
N ALA A 206 -1.23 12.75 -22.33
CA ALA A 206 -0.96 14.18 -22.32
C ALA A 206 0.55 14.49 -22.35
N VAL A 207 1.36 13.71 -21.63
CA VAL A 207 2.83 13.84 -21.66
C VAL A 207 3.39 13.52 -23.05
N ILE A 208 2.93 12.45 -23.68
CA ILE A 208 3.37 12.07 -25.05
C ILE A 208 3.02 13.18 -26.04
N LEU A 209 1.78 13.68 -26.00
CA LEU A 209 1.33 14.75 -26.89
C LEU A 209 2.11 16.05 -26.66
N SER A 210 2.43 16.37 -25.41
CA SER A 210 3.28 17.52 -25.08
C SER A 210 4.69 17.36 -25.67
N CYS A 211 5.27 16.17 -25.60
CA CYS A 211 6.58 15.88 -26.19
C CYS A 211 6.55 16.03 -27.72
N LEU A 212 5.54 15.47 -28.38
CA LEU A 212 5.37 15.60 -29.84
C LEU A 212 5.14 17.05 -30.27
N ALA A 213 4.33 17.80 -29.52
CA ALA A 213 4.11 19.22 -29.77
C ALA A 213 5.40 20.03 -29.63
N ALA A 214 6.25 19.70 -28.64
CA ALA A 214 7.55 20.34 -28.48
C ALA A 214 8.49 20.04 -29.65
N VAL A 215 8.56 18.78 -30.12
CA VAL A 215 9.36 18.41 -31.29
C VAL A 215 8.85 19.08 -32.56
N ALA A 216 7.54 19.10 -32.78
CA ALA A 216 6.93 19.79 -33.93
C ALA A 216 7.19 21.30 -33.90
N GLY A 217 7.05 21.93 -32.73
CA GLY A 217 7.38 23.33 -32.51
C GLY A 217 8.86 23.63 -32.75
N TYR A 218 9.75 22.71 -32.34
CA TYR A 218 11.18 22.81 -32.59
C TYR A 218 11.50 22.82 -34.09
N ILE A 219 10.96 21.87 -34.86
CA ILE A 219 11.19 21.80 -36.33
C ILE A 219 10.75 23.09 -37.00
N ARG A 220 9.55 23.59 -36.66
CA ARG A 220 9.02 24.82 -37.26
C ARG A 220 9.81 26.06 -36.87
N ALA A 221 10.31 26.13 -35.63
CA ALA A 221 11.15 27.23 -35.18
C ALA A 221 12.56 27.19 -35.82
N ASP A 222 13.11 26.00 -36.06
CA ASP A 222 14.40 25.82 -36.73
C ASP A 222 14.36 26.31 -38.18
N GLU A 223 13.31 25.94 -38.92
CA GLU A 223 13.06 26.42 -40.29
C GLU A 223 12.94 27.96 -40.34
N ALA A 224 12.23 28.56 -39.39
CA ALA A 224 12.03 30.01 -39.34
C ALA A 224 13.32 30.77 -38.99
N THR A 225 14.20 30.18 -38.18
CA THR A 225 15.38 30.88 -37.62
C THR A 225 16.70 30.49 -38.30
N LYS A 226 16.67 29.61 -39.30
CA LYS A 226 17.85 29.07 -39.98
C LYS A 226 18.92 28.55 -38.99
N GLY A 227 18.49 28.04 -37.83
CA GLY A 227 19.36 27.45 -36.81
C GLY A 227 20.00 28.40 -35.78
N TYR A 228 19.71 29.72 -35.82
CA TYR A 228 20.38 30.68 -34.91
C TYR A 228 20.03 30.50 -33.41
N TYR A 229 18.91 29.86 -33.06
CA TYR A 229 18.40 29.77 -31.68
C TYR A 229 18.35 28.35 -31.07
N THR A 230 19.11 27.42 -31.64
CA THR A 230 19.06 25.99 -31.24
C THR A 230 19.38 25.74 -29.75
N ASN A 231 20.17 26.58 -29.09
CA ASN A 231 20.54 26.37 -27.69
C ASN A 231 19.42 26.77 -26.70
N TRP A 232 18.72 27.88 -26.95
CA TRP A 232 17.59 28.31 -26.11
C TRP A 232 16.36 27.43 -26.28
N LEU A 233 16.10 26.96 -27.49
CA LEU A 233 15.02 26.00 -27.77
C LEU A 233 15.21 24.67 -27.03
N ARG A 234 16.46 24.17 -26.93
CA ARG A 234 16.76 22.97 -26.14
C ARG A 234 16.51 23.20 -24.65
N ALA A 235 16.90 24.36 -24.12
CA ALA A 235 16.63 24.71 -22.72
C ALA A 235 15.12 24.80 -22.43
N ALA A 236 14.36 25.44 -23.31
CA ALA A 236 12.90 25.54 -23.19
C ALA A 236 12.21 24.17 -23.26
N ALA A 237 12.65 23.30 -24.17
CA ALA A 237 12.12 21.94 -24.27
C ALA A 237 12.45 21.11 -23.01
N ALA A 238 13.69 21.17 -22.51
CA ALA A 238 14.08 20.50 -21.28
C ALA A 238 13.30 21.02 -20.06
N ALA A 239 13.11 22.34 -19.96
CA ALA A 239 12.31 22.96 -18.91
C ALA A 239 10.83 22.54 -18.98
N GLY A 240 10.25 22.48 -20.19
CA GLY A 240 8.87 22.04 -20.40
C GLY A 240 8.63 20.59 -20.00
N VAL A 241 9.53 19.68 -20.39
CA VAL A 241 9.47 18.25 -20.00
C VAL A 241 9.72 18.08 -18.51
N GLY A 242 10.65 18.84 -17.93
CA GLY A 242 10.90 18.83 -16.49
C GLY A 242 9.68 19.30 -15.69
N ALA A 243 9.07 20.42 -16.08
CA ALA A 243 7.90 20.98 -15.41
C ALA A 243 6.66 20.06 -15.49
N SER A 244 6.43 19.44 -16.66
CA SER A 244 5.31 18.49 -16.81
C SER A 244 5.54 17.22 -15.97
N GLY A 245 6.77 16.73 -15.90
CA GLY A 245 7.14 15.60 -15.03
C GLY A 245 6.86 15.88 -13.55
N VAL A 246 7.22 17.07 -13.06
CA VAL A 246 6.97 17.47 -11.66
C VAL A 246 5.47 17.57 -11.35
N LEU A 247 4.68 18.14 -12.26
CA LEU A 247 3.22 18.23 -12.11
C LEU A 247 2.56 16.86 -12.04
N VAL A 248 2.97 15.94 -12.91
CA VAL A 248 2.46 14.56 -12.91
C VAL A 248 2.86 13.84 -11.62
N TYR A 249 4.10 14.02 -11.15
CA TYR A 249 4.54 13.44 -9.89
C TYR A 249 3.73 13.96 -8.69
N GLN A 250 3.46 15.27 -8.62
CA GLN A 250 2.63 15.86 -7.56
C GLN A 250 1.18 15.40 -7.59
N LEU A 251 0.63 15.08 -8.76
CA LEU A 251 -0.72 14.53 -8.89
C LEU A 251 -0.82 13.04 -8.51
N LEU A 252 0.31 12.31 -8.57
CA LEU A 252 0.37 10.88 -8.28
C LEU A 252 0.83 10.56 -6.85
N ALA A 253 1.53 11.49 -6.20
CA ALA A 253 1.99 11.40 -4.81
C ALA A 253 0.86 11.69 -3.83
#